data_AF-K9ST31-F1
#
_entry.id   AF-K9ST31-F1
#
_cell.length_a   1.000
_cell.length_b   1.000
_cell.length_c   1.000
_cell.angle_alpha   90.00
_cell.angle_beta   90.00
_cell.angle_gamma   90.00
#
_symmetry.space_group_name_H-M   'P 1'
#
loop_
_entity.id
_entity.type
_entity.pdbx_description
1 polymer ?
#
loop_
_entity_poly.entity_id
_entity_poly.type
_entity_poly.pdbx_seq_one_letter_code
_entity_poly.pdbx_strand_id
1 'polypeptide(L)'
;MPIQRLYSLPSCTLQIEGISAEVGNKLSILTGFEFKFHHNGTKVTGGRDLLESLIRSTSTYVQALQAAIPTTVDDQSVRLEVVGDYLHKLSIKSSDLNQPVEISLDTVQLFDLTESIDQLCTDPQVMLDLKVVIEPVAHSSKSSVAVLPAFIGVSTLAIASAILLLIPPPKPPTLKPQPQSSSLNINHVIASNQIF
;
A
#
# COMPACT_ATOMS: atom_id res chain seq x y z
N MET A 1 20.50 -15.64 13.70
CA MET A 1 20.46 -14.50 14.65
C MET A 1 19.00 -14.13 14.91
N PRO A 2 18.63 -13.70 16.13
CA PRO A 2 17.27 -13.20 16.39
C PRO A 2 17.05 -11.89 15.62
N ILE A 3 15.87 -11.74 15.02
CA ILE A 3 15.46 -10.55 14.28
C ILE A 3 14.04 -10.18 14.73
N GLN A 4 13.80 -8.88 14.80
CA GLN A 4 12.50 -8.31 15.11
C GLN A 4 12.10 -7.33 14.01
N ARG A 5 10.82 -7.32 13.66
CA ARG A 5 10.19 -6.33 12.77
C ARG A 5 9.03 -5.67 13.47
N LEU A 6 8.84 -4.39 13.20
CA LEU A 6 7.84 -3.56 13.84
C LEU A 6 7.10 -2.74 12.78
N TYR A 7 5.78 -2.87 12.76
CA TYR A 7 4.88 -2.10 11.91
C TYR A 7 3.98 -1.30 12.84
N SER A 8 4.19 0.02 12.89
CA SER A 8 3.51 0.91 13.84
C SER A 8 2.57 1.85 13.09
N LEU A 9 1.28 1.76 13.43
CA LEU A 9 0.20 2.60 12.91
C LEU A 9 -0.47 3.37 14.06
N PRO A 10 -1.32 4.36 13.78
CA PRO A 10 -1.95 5.18 14.82
C PRO A 10 -2.71 4.35 15.86
N SER A 11 -3.49 3.35 15.43
CA SER A 11 -4.36 2.57 16.32
C SER A 11 -3.74 1.26 16.81
N CYS A 12 -2.67 0.79 16.17
CA CYS A 12 -2.07 -0.49 16.51
C CYS A 12 -0.59 -0.61 16.16
N THR A 13 0.06 -1.58 16.80
CA THR A 13 1.44 -1.97 16.52
C THR A 13 1.53 -3.48 16.33
N LEU A 14 2.12 -3.92 15.23
CA LEU A 14 2.43 -5.32 14.95
C LEU A 14 3.94 -5.54 15.06
N GLN A 15 4.33 -6.46 15.93
CA GLN A 15 5.69 -6.90 16.15
C GLN A 15 5.83 -8.37 15.74
N ILE A 16 6.84 -8.65 14.91
CA ILE A 16 7.18 -9.99 14.45
C ILE A 16 8.56 -10.34 14.98
N GLU A 17 8.67 -11.49 15.64
CA GLU A 17 9.92 -12.02 16.15
C GLU A 17 10.27 -13.32 15.43
N GLY A 18 11.55 -13.47 15.12
CA GLY A 18 12.00 -14.65 14.42
C GLY A 18 13.50 -14.81 14.36
N ILE A 19 13.92 -15.79 13.59
CA ILE A 19 15.32 -16.14 13.38
C ILE A 19 15.62 -16.06 11.88
N SER A 20 16.76 -15.47 11.55
CA SER A 20 17.33 -15.64 10.21
C SER A 20 18.11 -16.94 10.11
N ALA A 21 17.79 -17.73 9.08
CA ALA A 21 18.47 -18.98 8.75
C ALA A 21 19.73 -18.75 7.89
N GLU A 22 19.90 -17.58 7.30
CA GLU A 22 20.95 -17.29 6.30
C GLU A 22 21.84 -16.14 6.76
N VAL A 23 22.96 -15.91 6.06
CA VAL A 23 23.78 -14.72 6.23
C VAL A 23 23.04 -13.52 5.61
N GLY A 24 22.06 -12.99 6.33
CA GLY A 24 21.23 -11.88 5.92
C GLY A 24 20.27 -11.44 7.03
N ASN A 25 19.71 -10.23 6.92
CA ASN A 25 18.71 -9.74 7.87
C ASN A 25 17.28 -10.19 7.52
N LYS A 26 17.15 -11.35 6.87
CA LYS A 26 15.87 -11.88 6.39
C LYS A 26 15.28 -12.82 7.43
N LEU A 27 14.04 -12.58 7.85
CA LEU A 27 13.33 -13.43 8.79
C LEU A 27 12.79 -14.65 8.03
N SER A 28 13.24 -15.84 8.41
CA SER A 28 12.86 -17.11 7.76
C SER A 28 12.02 -18.01 8.67
N ILE A 29 12.22 -17.92 10.00
CA ILE A 29 11.50 -18.70 11.00
C ILE A 29 10.80 -17.72 11.95
N LEU A 30 9.48 -17.83 12.08
CA LEU A 30 8.70 -17.07 13.06
C LEU A 30 8.80 -17.74 14.44
N THR A 31 9.25 -17.01 15.44
CA THR A 31 9.24 -17.47 16.84
C THR A 31 8.00 -16.98 17.58
N GLY A 32 7.44 -15.86 17.16
CA GLY A 32 6.19 -15.34 17.69
C GLY A 32 5.82 -14.00 17.07
N PHE A 33 4.61 -13.55 17.36
CA PHE A 33 4.19 -12.19 17.07
C PHE A 33 3.47 -11.58 18.28
N GLU A 34 3.48 -10.25 18.35
CA GLU A 34 2.63 -9.47 19.23
C GLU A 34 1.89 -8.42 18.40
N PHE A 35 0.57 -8.35 18.58
CA PHE A 35 -0.29 -7.33 18.00
C PHE A 35 -0.93 -6.53 19.13
N LYS A 36 -0.62 -5.24 19.22
CA LYS A 36 -1.09 -4.36 20.29
C LYS A 36 -2.07 -3.33 19.74
N PHE A 37 -3.24 -3.23 20.36
CA PHE A 37 -4.23 -2.19 20.08
C PHE A 37 -4.11 -1.05 21.08
N HIS A 38 -3.95 0.18 20.60
CA HIS A 38 -3.65 1.33 21.45
C HIS A 38 -4.85 1.83 22.26
N HIS A 39 -6.06 1.69 21.72
CA HIS A 39 -7.27 2.25 22.33
C HIS A 39 -7.69 1.54 23.64
N ASN A 40 -7.45 0.23 23.75
CA ASN A 40 -7.80 -0.57 24.93
C ASN A 40 -6.59 -1.22 25.60
N GLY A 41 -5.39 -1.08 25.03
CA GLY A 41 -4.15 -1.71 25.53
C GLY A 41 -4.12 -3.23 25.39
N THR A 42 -5.10 -3.83 24.71
CA THR A 42 -5.18 -5.27 24.48
C THR A 42 -4.05 -5.69 23.57
N LYS A 43 -3.38 -6.77 23.96
CA LYS A 43 -2.34 -7.40 23.18
C LYS A 43 -2.74 -8.82 22.82
N VAL A 44 -2.45 -9.19 21.59
CA VAL A 44 -2.64 -10.52 21.05
C VAL A 44 -1.25 -11.07 20.76
N THR A 45 -0.89 -12.18 21.39
CA THR A 45 0.38 -12.85 21.16
C THR A 45 0.12 -14.25 20.66
N GLY A 46 0.92 -14.73 19.72
CA GLY A 46 0.81 -16.11 19.26
C GLY A 46 1.91 -16.52 18.31
N GLY A 47 1.75 -17.73 17.77
CA GLY A 47 2.65 -18.31 16.77
C GLY A 47 2.16 -18.13 15.34
N ARG A 48 2.72 -18.94 14.44
CA ARG A 48 2.45 -18.88 13.00
C ARG A 48 0.99 -19.15 12.66
N ASP A 49 0.39 -20.18 13.26
CA ASP A 49 -0.97 -20.59 12.93
C ASP A 49 -1.99 -19.49 13.24
N LEU A 50 -1.85 -18.85 14.41
CA LEU A 50 -2.73 -17.73 14.79
C LEU A 50 -2.51 -16.52 13.87
N LEU A 51 -1.26 -16.22 13.49
CA LEU A 51 -0.96 -15.14 12.55
C LEU A 51 -1.60 -15.42 11.18
N GLU A 52 -1.50 -16.65 10.67
CA GLU A 52 -2.13 -17.06 9.41
C GLU A 52 -3.66 -16.93 9.47
N SER A 53 -4.31 -17.41 10.54
CA SER A 53 -5.75 -17.25 10.73
C SER A 53 -6.16 -15.77 10.81
N LEU A 54 -5.35 -14.92 11.45
CA LEU A 54 -5.60 -13.48 11.53
C LEU A 54 -5.53 -12.82 10.15
N ILE A 55 -4.49 -13.13 9.37
CA ILE A 55 -4.31 -12.60 8.01
C ILE A 55 -5.46 -13.05 7.11
N ARG A 56 -5.80 -14.34 7.13
CA ARG A 56 -6.90 -14.90 6.32
C ARG A 56 -8.25 -14.29 6.69
N SER A 57 -8.58 -14.28 7.98
CA SER A 57 -9.85 -13.73 8.47
C SER A 57 -10.02 -12.27 8.12
N THR A 58 -8.97 -11.46 8.34
CA THR A 58 -9.00 -10.02 8.07
C THR A 58 -9.19 -9.76 6.58
N SER A 59 -8.44 -10.47 5.72
CA SER A 59 -8.56 -10.34 4.27
C SER A 59 -9.96 -10.71 3.77
N THR A 60 -10.52 -11.85 4.20
CA THR A 60 -11.88 -12.27 3.82
C THR A 60 -12.93 -11.29 4.33
N TYR A 61 -12.77 -10.78 5.55
CA TYR A 61 -13.71 -9.84 6.15
C TYR A 61 -13.74 -8.51 5.40
N VAL A 62 -12.57 -7.94 5.09
CA VAL A 62 -12.47 -6.69 4.32
C VAL A 62 -13.05 -6.84 2.93
N GLN A 63 -12.81 -7.97 2.25
CA GLN A 63 -13.43 -8.25 0.95
C GLN A 63 -14.96 -8.32 1.03
N ALA A 64 -15.51 -8.95 2.07
CA ALA A 64 -16.95 -9.02 2.28
C ALA A 64 -17.57 -7.63 2.56
N LEU A 65 -16.87 -6.79 3.33
CA LEU A 65 -17.27 -5.40 3.57
C LEU A 65 -17.29 -4.58 2.27
N GLN A 66 -16.26 -4.72 1.42
CA GLN A 66 -16.22 -4.04 0.11
C GLN A 66 -17.36 -4.51 -0.82
N ALA A 67 -17.76 -5.77 -0.72
CA ALA A 67 -18.91 -6.31 -1.43
C ALA A 67 -20.28 -5.88 -0.83
N ALA A 68 -20.29 -5.08 0.24
CA ALA A 68 -21.47 -4.69 1.00
C ALA A 68 -22.32 -5.88 1.50
N ILE A 69 -21.65 -7.00 1.83
CA ILE A 69 -22.29 -8.20 2.37
C ILE A 69 -22.03 -8.24 3.89
N PRO A 70 -23.04 -7.99 4.74
CA PRO A 70 -22.91 -8.18 6.18
C PRO A 70 -22.51 -9.62 6.46
N THR A 71 -21.29 -9.84 6.95
CA THR A 71 -20.70 -11.17 7.07
C THR A 71 -20.04 -11.33 8.43
N THR A 72 -20.20 -12.52 8.99
CA THR A 72 -19.33 -13.05 10.04
C THR A 72 -18.30 -13.94 9.35
N VAL A 73 -17.03 -13.62 9.53
CA VAL A 73 -15.91 -14.48 9.11
C VAL A 73 -15.43 -15.19 10.35
N ASP A 74 -15.47 -16.52 10.32
CA ASP A 74 -15.02 -17.38 11.41
C ASP A 74 -14.00 -18.37 10.85
N ASP A 75 -12.73 -18.18 11.17
CA ASP A 75 -11.64 -19.01 10.70
C ASP A 75 -10.79 -19.48 11.90
N GLN A 76 -11.06 -20.71 12.31
CA GLN A 76 -10.34 -21.43 13.36
C GLN A 76 -10.29 -20.67 14.70
N SER A 77 -9.23 -19.87 14.88
CA SER A 77 -8.92 -19.15 16.10
C SER A 77 -9.33 -17.68 16.04
N VAL A 78 -9.76 -17.17 14.88
CA VAL A 78 -10.04 -15.75 14.67
C VAL A 78 -11.43 -15.59 14.06
N ARG A 79 -12.24 -14.73 14.66
CA ARG A 79 -13.60 -14.40 14.21
C ARG A 79 -13.76 -12.89 14.10
N LEU A 80 -14.20 -12.41 12.94
CA LEU A 80 -14.59 -11.02 12.71
C LEU A 80 -16.07 -10.93 12.37
N GLU A 81 -16.79 -10.02 13.03
CA GLU A 81 -18.20 -9.76 12.75
C GLU A 81 -18.53 -8.27 12.78
N VAL A 82 -19.53 -7.86 11.99
CA VAL A 82 -20.14 -6.53 12.07
C VAL A 82 -21.08 -6.52 13.28
N VAL A 83 -20.91 -5.56 14.20
CA VAL A 83 -21.74 -5.44 15.42
C VAL A 83 -22.64 -4.21 15.37
N GLY A 84 -22.27 -3.19 14.60
CA GLY A 84 -23.08 -2.00 14.39
C GLY A 84 -22.53 -1.15 13.25
N ASP A 85 -23.08 0.05 13.08
CA ASP A 85 -22.61 0.99 12.09
C ASP A 85 -21.16 1.38 12.39
N TYR A 86 -20.26 1.07 11.46
CA TYR A 86 -18.81 1.32 11.59
C TYR A 86 -18.15 0.62 12.78
N LEU A 87 -18.81 -0.38 13.38
CA LEU A 87 -18.33 -1.14 14.51
C LEU A 87 -18.17 -2.62 14.15
N HIS A 88 -16.96 -3.10 14.42
CA HIS A 88 -16.51 -4.44 14.10
C HIS A 88 -16.03 -5.12 15.39
N LYS A 89 -16.19 -6.43 15.52
CA LYS A 89 -15.65 -7.17 16.66
C LYS A 89 -14.70 -8.25 16.17
N LEU A 90 -13.47 -8.18 16.66
CA LEU A 90 -12.43 -9.18 16.50
C LEU A 90 -12.41 -10.07 17.75
N SER A 91 -12.68 -11.36 17.59
CA SER A 91 -12.64 -12.34 18.66
C SER A 91 -11.55 -13.36 18.36
N ILE A 92 -10.68 -13.62 19.33
CA ILE A 92 -9.55 -14.52 19.17
C ILE A 92 -9.60 -15.60 20.25
N LYS A 93 -9.61 -16.85 19.80
CA LYS A 93 -9.64 -18.06 20.62
C LYS A 93 -8.45 -18.92 20.20
N SER A 94 -7.31 -18.73 20.85
CA SER A 94 -6.15 -19.61 20.68
C SER A 94 -6.02 -20.52 21.89
N SER A 95 -5.56 -21.76 21.68
CA SER A 95 -5.19 -22.69 22.75
C SER A 95 -4.11 -22.12 23.68
N ASP A 96 -3.30 -21.18 23.18
CA ASP A 96 -2.24 -20.51 23.94
C ASP A 96 -2.77 -19.38 24.83
N LEU A 97 -4.04 -18.99 24.65
CA LEU A 97 -4.69 -17.95 25.46
C LEU A 97 -5.54 -18.61 26.55
N ASN A 98 -5.31 -18.22 27.80
CA ASN A 98 -6.12 -18.69 28.94
C ASN A 98 -7.59 -18.30 28.82
N GLN A 99 -7.91 -17.24 28.08
CA GLN A 99 -9.26 -16.74 27.87
C GLN A 99 -9.41 -16.17 26.45
N PRO A 100 -10.59 -16.29 25.83
CA PRO A 100 -10.90 -15.61 24.59
C PRO A 100 -10.66 -14.09 24.71
N VAL A 101 -10.02 -13.51 23.70
CA VAL A 101 -9.78 -12.07 23.62
C VAL A 101 -10.80 -11.47 22.66
N GLU A 102 -11.60 -10.52 23.13
CA GLU A 102 -12.54 -9.76 22.30
C GLU A 102 -12.13 -8.30 22.22
N ILE A 103 -12.06 -7.77 21.00
CA ILE A 103 -11.65 -6.40 20.70
C ILE A 103 -12.72 -5.77 19.83
N SER A 104 -13.29 -4.65 20.30
CA SER A 104 -14.16 -3.81 19.49
C SER A 104 -13.30 -2.86 18.66
N LEU A 105 -13.53 -2.81 17.36
CA LEU A 105 -12.82 -2.00 16.40
C LEU A 105 -13.79 -1.04 15.72
N ASP A 106 -13.42 0.24 15.62
CA ASP A 106 -14.05 1.12 14.64
C ASP A 106 -13.46 0.88 13.24
N THR A 107 -14.03 1.51 12.20
CA THR A 107 -13.55 1.35 10.83
C THR A 107 -12.12 1.86 10.61
N VAL A 108 -11.68 2.89 11.33
CA VAL A 108 -10.31 3.40 11.24
C VAL A 108 -9.34 2.39 11.85
N GLN A 109 -9.68 1.81 12.99
CA GLN A 109 -8.89 0.77 13.66
C GLN A 109 -8.83 -0.53 12.84
N LEU A 110 -9.92 -0.90 12.17
CA LEU A 110 -9.94 -2.02 11.24
C LEU A 110 -9.05 -1.75 10.01
N PHE A 111 -9.04 -0.52 9.52
CA PHE A 111 -8.16 -0.11 8.42
C PHE A 111 -6.70 -0.20 8.84
N ASP A 112 -6.32 0.35 10.00
CA ASP A 112 -4.96 0.25 10.54
C ASP A 112 -4.55 -1.23 10.75
N LEU A 113 -5.45 -2.09 11.25
CA LEU A 113 -5.22 -3.54 11.34
C LEU A 113 -4.89 -4.14 9.98
N THR A 114 -5.69 -3.82 8.96
CA THR A 114 -5.51 -4.33 7.59
C THR A 114 -4.20 -3.83 7.00
N GLU A 115 -3.90 -2.54 7.13
CA GLU A 115 -2.67 -1.94 6.63
C GLU A 115 -1.42 -2.55 7.27
N SER A 116 -1.46 -2.82 8.59
CA SER A 116 -0.33 -3.48 9.28
C SER A 116 -0.05 -4.88 8.72
N ILE A 117 -1.12 -5.62 8.39
CA ILE A 117 -1.03 -6.95 7.79
C ILE A 117 -0.51 -6.85 6.35
N ASP A 118 -0.96 -5.88 5.57
CA ASP A 118 -0.50 -5.65 4.21
C ASP A 118 0.98 -5.26 4.18
N GLN A 119 1.42 -4.38 5.10
CA GLN A 119 2.84 -4.02 5.27
C GLN A 119 3.69 -5.25 5.60
N LEU A 120 3.21 -6.15 6.48
CA LEU A 120 3.88 -7.42 6.77
C LEU A 120 3.98 -8.31 5.53
N CYS A 121 2.86 -8.53 4.83
CA CYS A 121 2.80 -9.43 3.68
C CYS A 121 3.64 -8.93 2.49
N THR A 122 3.89 -7.63 2.42
CA THR A 122 4.70 -6.99 1.38
C THR A 122 6.15 -6.73 1.79
N ASP A 123 6.54 -7.01 3.04
CA ASP A 123 7.90 -6.84 3.52
C ASP A 123 8.83 -7.88 2.88
N PRO A 124 9.72 -7.48 1.95
CA PRO A 124 10.56 -8.42 1.21
C PRO A 124 11.60 -9.12 2.10
N GLN A 125 11.83 -8.61 3.30
CA GLN A 125 12.75 -9.19 4.26
C GLN A 125 12.05 -10.13 5.26
N VAL A 126 10.72 -10.32 5.17
CA VAL A 126 9.98 -11.37 5.88
C VAL A 126 9.65 -12.47 4.88
N MET A 127 10.45 -13.54 4.86
CA MET A 127 10.26 -14.68 3.96
C MET A 127 9.45 -15.79 4.63
N LEU A 128 8.41 -15.41 5.35
CA LEU A 128 7.44 -16.37 5.83
C LEU A 128 6.59 -16.74 4.61
N ASP A 129 6.51 -18.03 4.25
CA ASP A 129 5.58 -18.52 3.22
C ASP A 129 4.11 -18.41 3.71
N LEU A 130 3.72 -17.21 4.17
CA LEU A 130 2.37 -16.85 4.58
C LEU A 130 1.59 -16.67 3.29
N LYS A 131 0.97 -17.73 2.81
CA LYS A 131 0.13 -17.65 1.62
C LYS A 131 -1.19 -16.99 1.98
N VAL A 132 -1.32 -15.72 1.67
CA VAL A 132 -2.62 -15.06 1.59
C VAL A 132 -3.36 -15.68 0.41
N VAL A 133 -4.14 -16.73 0.65
CA VAL A 133 -5.03 -17.29 -0.36
C VAL A 133 -6.26 -16.39 -0.44
N ILE A 134 -6.17 -15.38 -1.29
CA ILE A 134 -7.29 -14.49 -1.61
C ILE A 134 -8.14 -15.22 -2.66
N GLU A 135 -9.15 -15.98 -2.23
CA GLU A 135 -10.22 -16.38 -3.14
C GLU A 135 -11.15 -15.18 -3.34
N PRO A 136 -11.36 -14.70 -4.58
CA PRO A 136 -12.27 -13.59 -4.83
C PRO A 136 -13.65 -13.92 -4.29
N VAL A 137 -14.21 -13.07 -3.43
CA VAL A 137 -15.59 -13.21 -2.99
C VAL A 137 -16.50 -13.10 -4.23
N ALA A 138 -17.13 -14.21 -4.60
CA ALA A 138 -18.02 -14.25 -5.75
C ALA A 138 -19.19 -13.28 -5.52
N HIS A 139 -19.17 -12.15 -6.22
CA HIS A 139 -20.31 -11.26 -6.24
C HIS A 139 -21.50 -12.04 -6.83
N SER A 140 -22.53 -12.34 -6.03
CA SER A 140 -23.80 -12.78 -6.59
C SER A 140 -24.47 -11.55 -7.22
N SER A 141 -23.94 -11.11 -8.35
CA SER A 141 -24.50 -10.03 -9.14
C SER A 141 -25.85 -10.50 -9.68
N LYS A 142 -26.93 -10.21 -8.95
CA LYS A 142 -28.27 -10.12 -9.55
C LYS A 142 -28.37 -8.83 -10.35
N SER A 143 -27.47 -8.67 -11.33
CA SER A 143 -27.58 -7.71 -12.42
C SER A 143 -26.49 -8.04 -13.43
N SER A 144 -26.78 -9.03 -14.28
CA SER A 144 -26.04 -9.24 -15.52
C SER A 144 -26.43 -8.10 -16.48
N VAL A 145 -25.80 -6.95 -16.34
CA VAL A 145 -25.54 -6.12 -17.52
C VAL A 145 -24.06 -6.27 -17.77
N ALA A 146 -23.74 -7.20 -18.67
CA ALA A 146 -22.41 -7.33 -19.25
C ALA A 146 -22.09 -6.03 -20.00
N VAL A 147 -21.55 -5.04 -19.31
CA VAL A 147 -20.89 -3.94 -19.96
C VAL A 147 -19.55 -4.50 -20.39
N LEU A 148 -19.48 -5.01 -21.64
CA LEU A 148 -18.18 -5.24 -22.28
C LEU A 148 -17.39 -3.94 -22.09
N PRO A 149 -16.21 -3.93 -21.43
CA PRO A 149 -15.30 -2.81 -21.55
C PRO A 149 -14.92 -2.80 -23.02
N ALA A 150 -15.61 -1.93 -23.75
CA ALA A 150 -15.55 -1.92 -25.17
C ALA A 150 -14.10 -1.61 -25.58
N PHE A 151 -13.60 -2.35 -26.55
CA PHE A 151 -12.37 -2.15 -27.30
C PHE A 151 -12.34 -0.79 -28.06
N ILE A 152 -12.90 0.28 -27.48
CA ILE A 152 -13.08 1.62 -28.05
C ILE A 152 -11.85 2.52 -27.78
N GLY A 153 -10.84 2.06 -27.02
CA GLY A 153 -9.63 2.85 -26.75
C GLY A 153 -8.64 2.95 -27.91
N VAL A 154 -8.57 1.94 -28.79
CA VAL A 154 -7.48 1.84 -29.78
C VAL A 154 -7.76 2.66 -31.05
N SER A 155 -9.03 2.92 -31.36
CA SER A 155 -9.43 3.65 -32.58
C SER A 155 -9.10 5.15 -32.52
N THR A 156 -9.26 5.80 -31.36
CA THR A 156 -9.05 7.25 -31.24
C THR A 156 -7.57 7.64 -31.35
N LEU A 157 -6.65 6.78 -30.89
CA LEU A 157 -5.22 7.02 -30.97
C LEU A 157 -4.70 7.01 -32.41
N ALA A 158 -5.18 6.08 -33.25
CA ALA A 158 -4.79 6.02 -34.67
C ALA A 158 -5.27 7.26 -35.46
N ILE A 159 -6.48 7.73 -35.19
CA ILE A 159 -7.04 8.92 -35.85
C ILE A 159 -6.30 10.19 -35.41
N ALA A 160 -6.01 10.35 -34.11
CA ALA A 160 -5.26 11.50 -33.61
C ALA A 160 -3.83 11.55 -34.16
N SER A 161 -3.15 10.41 -34.29
CA SER A 161 -1.83 10.30 -34.92
C SER A 161 -1.84 10.74 -36.38
N ALA A 162 -2.88 10.38 -37.14
CA ALA A 162 -2.99 10.79 -38.53
C ALA A 162 -3.16 12.31 -38.67
N ILE A 163 -3.97 12.94 -37.81
CA ILE A 163 -4.21 14.39 -37.87
C ILE A 163 -2.94 15.20 -37.54
N LEU A 164 -2.13 14.76 -36.57
CA LEU A 164 -0.87 15.44 -36.23
C LEU A 164 0.15 15.45 -37.38
N LEU A 165 0.12 14.45 -38.27
CA LEU A 165 0.99 14.43 -39.46
C LEU A 165 0.54 15.40 -40.56
N LEU A 166 -0.72 15.85 -40.56
CA LEU A 166 -1.23 16.83 -41.52
C LEU A 166 -1.03 18.29 -41.06
N ILE A 167 -0.62 18.53 -39.82
CA ILE A 167 -0.31 19.88 -39.35
C ILE A 167 1.07 20.27 -39.90
N PRO A 168 1.18 21.30 -40.76
CA PRO A 168 2.47 21.73 -41.28
C PRO A 168 3.36 22.24 -40.13
N PRO A 169 4.67 21.95 -40.16
CA PRO A 169 5.57 22.42 -39.11
C PRO A 169 5.53 23.95 -39.03
N PRO A 170 5.49 24.54 -37.82
CA PRO A 170 5.48 25.98 -37.65
C PRO A 170 6.75 26.57 -38.28
N LYS A 171 6.58 27.64 -39.07
CA LYS A 171 7.72 28.34 -39.66
C LYS A 171 8.53 28.95 -38.51
N PRO A 172 9.86 28.76 -38.47
CA PRO A 172 10.68 29.41 -37.47
C PRO A 172 10.48 30.93 -37.56
N PRO A 173 10.46 31.66 -36.41
CA PRO A 173 10.39 33.11 -36.43
C PRO A 173 11.54 33.66 -37.27
N THR A 174 11.23 34.51 -38.24
CA THR A 174 12.24 35.27 -38.96
C THR A 174 12.94 36.19 -37.98
N LEU A 175 14.22 35.91 -37.68
CA LEU A 175 15.09 36.88 -37.02
C LEU A 175 15.11 38.14 -37.89
N LYS A 176 14.47 39.22 -37.42
CA LYS A 176 14.70 40.55 -37.98
C LYS A 176 16.19 40.87 -37.80
N PRO A 177 16.90 41.35 -38.84
CA PRO A 177 18.26 41.84 -38.67
C PRO A 177 18.27 42.92 -37.59
N GLN A 178 18.93 42.64 -36.47
CA GLN A 178 19.19 43.63 -35.44
C GLN A 178 20.16 44.67 -36.01
N PRO A 179 19.91 45.98 -35.80
CA PRO A 179 20.75 47.04 -36.37
C PRO A 179 22.21 46.87 -35.94
N GLN A 180 23.13 46.89 -36.90
CA GLN A 180 24.55 47.15 -36.62
C GLN A 180 24.65 48.54 -35.99
N SER A 181 24.74 48.57 -34.67
CA SER A 181 25.30 49.70 -33.94
C SER A 181 26.73 49.32 -33.59
N SER A 182 27.62 50.13 -34.13
CA SER A 182 29.07 50.03 -34.13
C SER A 182 29.67 49.56 -32.82
N SER A 183 30.56 48.57 -32.93
CA SER A 183 31.47 48.11 -31.90
C SER A 183 32.28 49.26 -31.30
N LEU A 184 32.11 49.51 -30.00
CA LEU A 184 33.14 50.12 -29.16
C LEU A 184 34.28 49.12 -29.03
N ASN A 185 35.33 49.34 -29.81
CA ASN A 185 36.60 48.62 -29.74
C ASN A 185 37.32 49.06 -28.46
N ILE A 186 37.23 48.25 -27.39
CA ILE A 186 38.10 48.39 -26.22
C ILE A 186 39.06 47.21 -26.28
N ASN A 187 40.20 47.44 -26.92
CA ASN A 187 41.40 46.68 -26.67
C ASN A 187 42.54 47.65 -26.44
N HIS A 188 43.18 47.47 -25.29
CA HIS A 188 44.58 47.75 -25.07
C HIS A 188 44.96 49.22 -24.88
N VAL A 189 45.20 49.60 -23.62
CA VAL A 189 46.53 49.97 -23.08
C VAL A 189 46.30 50.74 -21.78
N ILE A 190 46.67 50.11 -20.67
CA ILE A 190 47.07 50.80 -19.45
C ILE A 190 48.27 51.67 -19.83
N ALA A 191 48.07 52.99 -19.87
CA ALA A 191 49.16 53.96 -19.80
C ALA A 191 48.86 54.87 -18.61
N SER A 192 49.53 54.57 -17.51
CA SER A 192 50.25 55.50 -16.64
C SER A 192 49.74 56.94 -16.49
N ASN A 193 49.61 57.35 -15.22
CA ASN A 193 49.79 58.71 -14.69
C ASN A 193 48.83 59.80 -15.24
N GLN A 194 47.88 60.35 -14.46
CA GLN A 194 48.09 61.24 -13.30
C GLN A 194 49.40 62.01 -13.41
N ILE A 195 49.38 63.26 -13.93
CA ILE A 195 49.81 64.46 -13.19
C ILE A 195 49.21 65.75 -13.81
N PHE A 196 48.68 66.61 -12.92
CA PHE A 196 48.31 68.04 -13.00
C PHE A 196 47.06 68.47 -13.78
#